data_AF-A0A7M2J2C6-F1
#
_entry.id   AF-A0A7M2J2C6-F1
#
_cell.length_a   1.000
_cell.length_b   1.000
_cell.length_c   1.000
_cell.angle_alpha   90.00
_cell.angle_beta   90.00
_cell.angle_gamma   90.00
#
_symmetry.space_group_name_H-M   'P 1'
#
loop_
_entity.id
_entity.type
_entity.pdbx_description
1 polymer ?
#
loop_
_entity_poly.entity_id
_entity_poly.type
_entity_poly.pdbx_seq_one_letter_code
_entity_poly.pdbx_strand_id
1 'polypeptide(L)' 'MRYENIATQADYHAAATEYVVTVYGEQVALQFPDVADTVWSCVMMGMPEGLCWITILGDHRLPPPERH' A
#
# COMPACT_ATOMS: atom_id res chain seq x y z
N MET A 1 8.87 3.65 -3.54
CA MET A 1 9.26 2.26 -3.17
C MET A 1 8.48 1.20 -3.97
N ARG A 2 9.00 -0.03 -4.11
CA ARG A 2 8.26 -1.19 -4.70
C ARG A 2 7.59 -2.03 -3.61
N TYR A 3 6.43 -2.62 -3.90
CA TYR A 3 5.66 -3.44 -2.95
C TYR A 3 6.45 -4.62 -2.37
N GLU A 4 7.19 -5.34 -3.22
CA GLU A 4 8.03 -6.49 -2.83
C GLU A 4 9.16 -6.11 -1.85
N ASN A 5 9.57 -4.84 -1.83
CA ASN A 5 10.63 -4.37 -0.95
C ASN A 5 10.15 -4.03 0.46
N ILE A 6 8.83 -3.91 0.69
CA ILE A 6 8.27 -3.56 2.00
C ILE A 6 8.64 -4.63 3.03
N ALA A 7 8.51 -5.91 2.67
CA ALA A 7 8.81 -7.05 3.54
C ALA A 7 10.28 -7.19 3.94
N THR A 8 11.19 -6.40 3.35
CA THR A 8 12.63 -6.43 3.66
C THR A 8 13.11 -5.22 4.45
N GLN A 9 12.25 -4.23 4.71
CA GLN A 9 12.60 -3.05 5.49
C GLN A 9 12.53 -3.33 7.00
N ALA A 10 13.36 -2.65 7.79
CA ALA A 10 13.31 -2.74 9.25
C ALA A 10 12.05 -2.07 9.83
N ASP A 11 11.59 -1.00 9.19
CA ASP A 11 10.35 -0.31 9.52
C ASP A 11 9.31 -0.54 8.41
N TYR A 12 8.56 -1.62 8.57
CA TYR A 12 7.55 -2.07 7.61
C TYR A 12 6.40 -1.06 7.45
N HIS A 13 6.05 -0.35 8.53
CA HIS A 13 4.94 0.60 8.53
C HIS A 13 5.33 1.89 7.79
N ALA A 14 6.53 2.40 8.05
CA ALA A 14 7.09 3.51 7.27
C ALA A 14 7.24 3.14 5.79
N ALA A 15 7.70 1.92 5.49
CA ALA A 15 7.83 1.42 4.13
C ALA A 15 6.47 1.28 3.39
N ALA A 16 5.44 0.80 4.08
CA ALA A 16 4.08 0.75 3.54
C ALA A 16 3.53 2.15 3.27
N THR A 17 3.79 3.11 4.17
CA THR A 17 3.42 4.51 3.96
C THR A 17 4.14 5.11 2.75
N GLU A 18 5.45 4.89 2.60
CA GLU A 18 6.22 5.36 1.44
C GLU A 18 5.70 4.75 0.14
N TYR A 19 5.31 3.48 0.16
CA TYR A 19 4.66 2.82 -0.97
C TYR A 19 3.35 3.52 -1.33
N VAL A 20 2.47 3.79 -0.38
CA VAL A 20 1.20 4.49 -0.63
C VAL A 20 1.46 5.88 -1.20
N VAL A 21 2.43 6.64 -0.67
CA VAL A 21 2.83 7.94 -1.22
C VAL A 21 3.31 7.80 -2.67
N THR A 22 4.11 6.78 -2.97
CA THR A 22 4.64 6.54 -4.31
C THR A 22 3.53 6.19 -5.32
N VAL A 23 2.56 5.39 -4.89
CA VAL A 23 1.60 4.74 -5.79
C VAL A 23 0.28 5.50 -5.91
N TYR A 24 -0.22 6.04 -4.80
CA TYR A 24 -1.48 6.76 -4.72
C TYR A 24 -1.31 8.27 -4.52
N GLY A 25 -0.08 8.71 -4.20
CA GLY A 25 0.24 10.11 -3.95
C GLY A 25 0.19 10.48 -2.46
N GLU A 26 0.93 11.53 -2.11
CA GLU A 26 1.03 12.06 -0.75
C GLU A 26 -0.33 12.46 -0.16
N GLN A 27 -1.21 13.05 -0.98
CA GLN A 27 -2.54 13.46 -0.56
C GLN A 27 -3.41 12.27 -0.11
N VAL A 28 -3.23 11.09 -0.70
CA VAL A 28 -3.94 9.87 -0.28
C VAL A 28 -3.36 9.35 1.03
N ALA A 29 -2.04 9.31 1.17
CA ALA A 29 -1.39 8.86 2.40
C ALA A 29 -1.77 9.73 3.62
N LEU A 30 -1.99 11.03 3.41
CA LEU A 30 -2.42 11.95 4.47
C LEU A 30 -3.91 11.82 4.83
N GLN A 31 -4.78 11.60 3.84
CA GLN A 31 -6.23 11.51 4.06
C GLN A 31 -6.70 10.12 4.48
N PHE A 32 -5.96 9.08 4.09
CA PHE A 32 -6.30 7.68 4.32
C PHE A 32 -5.11 6.93 4.89
N PRO A 33 -4.70 7.22 6.14
CA PRO A 33 -3.55 6.55 6.77
C PRO A 33 -3.77 5.03 6.88
N ASP A 34 -5.01 4.59 7.05
CA ASP A 34 -5.40 3.17 7.13
C ASP A 34 -5.07 2.37 5.86
N VAL A 35 -4.84 3.04 4.72
CA VAL A 35 -4.39 2.37 3.48
C VAL A 35 -3.01 1.77 3.66
N ALA A 36 -2.12 2.43 4.40
CA ALA A 36 -0.80 1.90 4.71
C ALA A 36 -0.91 0.64 5.59
N ASP A 37 -1.86 0.59 6.52
CA ASP A 37 -2.11 -0.58 7.36
C ASP A 37 -2.67 -1.75 6.54
N THR A 38 -3.53 -1.48 5.55
CA THR A 38 -4.00 -2.49 4.61
C THR A 38 -2.85 -3.02 3.75
N VAL A 39 -2.00 -2.15 3.21
CA VAL A 39 -0.78 -2.55 2.46
C VAL A 39 0.10 -3.43 3.34
N TRP A 40 0.39 -3.01 4.56
CA TRP A 40 1.20 -3.77 5.50
C TRP A 40 0.59 -5.15 5.78
N SER A 41 -0.72 -5.21 6.04
CA SER A 41 -1.43 -6.47 6.27
C SER A 41 -1.35 -7.41 5.07
N CYS A 42 -1.54 -6.89 3.85
CA CYS A 42 -1.40 -7.66 2.61
C CYS A 42 0.02 -8.21 2.43
N VAL A 43 1.04 -7.41 2.72
CA VAL A 43 2.45 -7.83 2.68
C VAL A 43 2.72 -8.94 3.69
N MET A 44 2.26 -8.79 4.94
CA MET A 44 2.43 -9.80 6.00
C MET A 44 1.70 -11.11 5.69
N MET A 45 0.58 -11.04 4.97
CA MET A 45 -0.15 -12.22 4.49
C MET A 45 0.46 -12.85 3.23
N GLY A 46 1.55 -12.29 2.69
CA GLY A 46 2.17 -12.77 1.45
C GLY A 46 1.29 -12.56 0.21
N MET A 47 0.34 -11.62 0.27
CA MET A 47 -0.53 -11.32 -0.86
C MET A 47 0.26 -10.59 -1.96
N PRO A 48 0.08 -10.96 -3.23
CA PRO A 48 0.68 -10.22 -4.33
C PRO A 48 0.07 -8.81 -4.44
N GLU A 49 0.86 -7.88 -4.99
CA GLU A 49 0.52 -6.46 -5.11
C GLU A 49 -0.86 -6.22 -5.76
N GLY A 50 -1.18 -6.96 -6.83
CA GLY A 50 -2.49 -6.84 -7.49
C GLY A 50 -3.67 -7.21 -6.58
N LEU A 51 -3.52 -8.19 -5.69
CA LEU A 51 -4.55 -8.52 -4.70
C LEU A 51 -4.63 -7.46 -3.60
N CYS A 52 -3.49 -6.87 -3.21
CA CYS A 52 -3.47 -5.73 -2.29
C CYS A 52 -4.28 -4.55 -2.84
N TRP A 53 -4.15 -4.23 -4.13
CA TRP A 53 -4.95 -3.16 -4.75
C TRP A 53 -6.45 -3.46 -4.76
N ILE A 54 -6.84 -4.72 -4.95
CA ILE A 54 -8.24 -5.13 -4.88
C ILE A 54 -8.78 -4.95 -3.46
N THR A 55 -8.00 -5.30 -2.44
CA THR A 55 -8.37 -5.07 -1.04
C THR A 55 -8.51 -3.58 -0.74
N ILE A 56 -7.56 -2.76 -1.18
CA ILE A 56 -7.61 -1.30 -1.01
C ILE A 56 -8.84 -0.69 -1.71
N LEU A 57 -9.19 -1.17 -2.91
CA LEU A 57 -10.41 -0.77 -3.60
C LEU A 57 -11.68 -1.15 -2.82
N GLY A 58 -11.69 -2.33 -2.20
CA GLY A 58 -12.81 -2.81 -1.40
C GLY A 58 -13.03 -1.99 -0.13
N ASP A 59 -11.95 -1.80 0.63
CA ASP A 59 -11.99 -1.23 1.98
C ASP A 59 -11.99 0.31 1.96
N HIS A 60 -11.17 0.90 1.09
CA HIS A 60 -10.93 2.35 1.07
C HIS A 60 -11.55 3.06 -0.14
N ARG A 61 -12.17 2.32 -1.06
CA ARG A 61 -12.76 2.85 -2.31
C ARG A 61 -11.75 3.60 -3.19
N LEU A 62 -10.46 3.35 -3.01
CA LEU A 62 -9.42 3.93 -3.85
C LEU A 62 -9.25 3.08 -5.11
N PRO A 63 -9.30 3.69 -6.31
CA PRO A 63 -9.09 2.94 -7.55
C PRO A 63 -7.67 2.37 -7.58
N PRO A 64 -7.45 1.21 -8.22
CA PRO A 64 -6.10 0.70 -8.44
C PRO A 64 -5.23 1.77 -9.14
N PRO A 65 -3.94 1.87 -8.81
CA PRO A 65 -3.05 2.82 -9.46
C PRO A 65 -2.98 2.53 -10.96
N GLU A 66 -3.01 3.58 -11.78
CA GLU A 66 -2.75 3.45 -13.20
C GLU A 66 -1.29 3.03 -13.38
N ARG A 67 -1.06 1.82 -13.94
CA ARG A 67 0.29 1.34 -14.25
C ARG A 67 0.99 2.36 -15.17
N HIS A 68 2.00 3.05 -14.66
CA HIS A 68 2.99 3.77 -15.46
C HIS A 68 4.06 2.82 -16.00
#